data_AF-A0A829GQR2-F1
#
_entry.id   AF-A0A829GQR2-F1
#
_cell.length_a   1.000
_cell.length_b   1.000
_cell.length_c   1.000
_cell.angle_alpha   90.00
_cell.angle_beta   90.00
_cell.angle_gamma   90.00
#
_symmetry.space_group_name_H-M   'P 1'
#
loop_
_entity.id
_entity.type
_entity.pdbx_description
1 polymer ?
#
loop_
_entity_poly.entity_id
_entity_poly.type
_entity_poly.pdbx_seq_one_letter_code
_entity_poly.pdbx_strand_id
1 'polypeptide(L)'
;MFFLSLVFASWTMMQTPLGLSTLVLFLTLFIQEIRINNKQIRRSQRKVYLSYVIIFFSLFLFNASVHQTRLSTFGQSDIVQFLGEHEAGIHMNGKGYHLIWTKRSFLSTVYFYNLYERRGLFFYRVNSKVIYYTIHPSREVDHGAVKTFLYYTKKEGKIVD
;
A
#
# COMPACT_ATOMS: atom_id res chain seq x y z
N MET A 1 11.35 0.06 15.27
CA MET A 1 10.00 -0.07 14.70
C MET A 1 9.82 0.77 13.44
N PHE A 2 9.91 2.12 13.49
CA PHE A 2 9.71 2.95 12.29
C PHE A 2 10.62 2.60 11.09
N PHE A 3 11.93 2.44 11.29
CA PHE A 3 12.84 2.06 10.19
C PHE A 3 12.52 0.68 9.58
N LEU A 4 12.07 -0.28 10.41
CA LEU A 4 11.60 -1.58 9.92
C LEU A 4 10.34 -1.41 9.07
N SER A 5 9.39 -0.57 9.51
CA SER A 5 8.20 -0.23 8.74
C SER A 5 8.52 0.34 7.36
N LEU A 6 9.56 1.18 7.24
CA LEU A 6 9.97 1.74 5.95
C LEU A 6 10.52 0.69 4.96
N VAL A 7 11.22 -0.33 5.46
CA VAL A 7 11.78 -1.39 4.61
C VAL A 7 10.68 -2.20 3.91
N PHE A 8 9.53 -2.36 4.56
CA PHE A 8 8.42 -3.15 4.03
C PHE A 8 7.33 -2.29 3.35
N ALA A 9 7.38 -0.97 3.48
CA ALA A 9 6.38 -0.07 2.91
C ALA A 9 6.35 -0.14 1.37
N SER A 10 5.16 -0.17 0.77
CA SER A 10 5.05 0.05 -0.68
C SER A 10 5.40 1.50 -1.00
N TRP A 11 6.37 1.70 -1.89
CA TRP A 11 6.81 3.02 -2.32
C TRP A 11 5.68 3.80 -3.00
N THR A 12 4.88 3.08 -3.79
CA THR A 12 3.70 3.63 -4.45
C THR A 12 2.67 4.11 -3.42
N MET A 13 2.42 3.31 -2.37
CA MET A 13 1.46 3.66 -1.32
C MET A 13 1.92 4.80 -0.42
N MET A 14 3.22 4.88 -0.15
CA MET A 14 3.82 5.99 0.59
C MET A 14 3.62 7.35 -0.12
N GLN A 15 3.53 7.33 -1.45
CA GLN A 15 3.26 8.50 -2.30
C GLN A 15 1.76 8.72 -2.61
N THR A 16 0.86 8.06 -1.88
CA THR A 16 -0.56 8.43 -1.89
C THR A 16 -0.81 9.58 -0.92
N PRO A 17 -1.89 10.37 -1.10
CA PRO A 17 -2.23 11.43 -0.15
C PRO A 17 -2.37 10.92 1.29
N LEU A 18 -2.97 9.73 1.46
CA LEU A 18 -3.12 9.12 2.77
C LEU A 18 -1.75 8.73 3.37
N GLY A 19 -0.93 7.98 2.62
CA GLY A 19 0.40 7.56 3.08
C GLY A 19 1.30 8.72 3.47
N LEU A 20 1.29 9.80 2.69
CA LEU A 20 2.06 11.01 3.01
C LEU A 20 1.49 11.74 4.24
N SER A 21 0.17 11.88 4.33
CA SER A 21 -0.47 12.59 5.46
C SER A 21 -0.22 11.91 6.80
N THR A 22 -0.29 10.57 6.85
CA THR A 22 -0.06 9.79 8.07
C THR A 22 1.43 9.78 8.45
N LEU A 23 2.33 9.79 7.47
CA LEU A 23 3.77 9.98 7.71
C LEU A 23 4.06 11.33 8.33
N VAL A 24 3.54 12.42 7.75
CA VAL A 24 3.73 13.79 8.26
C VAL A 24 3.17 13.92 9.68
N LEU A 25 2.00 13.34 9.95
CA LEU A 25 1.40 13.30 11.28
C LEU A 25 2.32 12.61 12.28
N PHE A 26 2.77 11.39 11.98
CA PHE A 26 3.68 10.63 12.85
C PHE A 26 4.98 11.41 13.13
N LEU A 27 5.63 11.94 12.09
CA LEU A 27 6.88 12.69 12.23
C LEU A 27 6.69 13.95 13.08
N THR A 28 5.58 14.67 12.89
CA THR A 28 5.27 15.88 13.65
C THR A 28 5.12 15.57 15.13
N LEU A 29 4.34 14.54 15.48
CA LEU A 29 4.14 14.10 16.86
C LEU A 29 5.44 13.60 17.49
N PHE A 30 6.24 12.84 16.75
CA PHE A 30 7.50 12.31 17.22
C PHE A 30 8.54 13.41 17.48
N ILE A 31 8.69 14.36 16.55
CA ILE A 31 9.59 15.52 16.71
C ILE A 31 9.12 16.39 17.88
N GLN A 32 7.82 16.60 18.04
CA GLN A 32 7.27 17.35 19.16
C GLN A 32 7.61 16.70 20.50
N GLU A 33 7.47 15.38 20.61
CA GLU A 33 7.82 14.65 21.84
C GLU A 33 9.32 14.73 22.15
N ILE A 34 10.20 14.62 21.15
CA ILE A 34 11.65 14.84 21.32
C ILE A 34 11.91 16.26 21.85
N ARG A 35 11.29 17.29 21.25
CA ARG A 35 11.47 18.69 21.67
C ARG A 35 11.03 18.91 23.10
N ILE A 36 9.91 18.33 23.52
CA ILE A 36 9.40 18.45 24.88
C ILE A 36 10.35 17.78 25.88
N ASN A 37 10.86 16.59 25.55
CA ASN A 37 11.80 15.86 26.40
C ASN A 37 13.15 16.59 26.51
N ASN A 38 13.67 17.14 25.41
CA ASN A 38 14.91 17.93 25.43
C ASN A 38 14.79 19.20 26.28
N LYS A 39 13.61 19.81 26.32
CA LYS A 39 13.34 21.00 27.17
C LYS A 39 13.05 20.66 28.63
N GLN A 40 13.08 19.38 29.03
CA GLN A 40 12.79 18.90 30.39
C GLN A 40 11.47 19.45 30.95
N ILE A 41 10.47 19.65 30.09
CA ILE A 41 9.19 20.22 30.50
C ILE A 41 8.51 19.27 31.49
N ARG A 42 8.21 19.77 32.69
CA ARG A 42 7.52 19.00 33.72
C ARG A 42 6.12 18.62 33.22
N ARG A 43 5.86 17.32 33.11
CA ARG A 43 4.57 16.76 32.70
C ARG A 43 4.13 15.73 33.72
N SER A 44 2.81 15.60 33.90
CA SER A 44 2.27 14.50 34.68
C SER A 44 2.49 13.18 33.94
N GLN A 45 2.64 12.08 34.69
CA GLN A 45 2.83 10.74 34.12
C GLN A 45 1.73 10.38 33.11
N ARG A 46 0.48 10.76 33.37
CA ARG A 46 -0.65 10.55 32.45
C ARG A 46 -0.46 11.21 31.09
N LYS A 47 0.06 12.45 31.07
CA LYS A 47 0.31 13.18 29.81
C LYS A 47 1.42 12.53 28.98
N VAL A 48 2.45 12.03 29.65
CA VAL A 48 3.56 11.29 29.00
C VAL A 48 3.06 9.97 28.41
N TYR A 49 2.29 9.21 29.19
CA TYR A 49 1.72 7.96 28.70
C TYR A 49 0.81 8.17 27.49
N LEU A 50 -0.08 9.18 27.56
CA LEU A 50 -0.99 9.51 26.46
C LEU A 50 -0.24 9.93 25.19
N SER A 51 0.84 10.72 25.29
CA SER A 51 1.60 11.13 24.10
C SER A 51 2.25 9.93 23.40
N TYR A 52 2.83 9.00 24.16
CA TYR A 52 3.39 7.77 23.59
C TYR A 52 2.32 6.88 22.95
N VAL A 53 1.15 6.75 23.57
CA VAL A 53 0.02 6.02 22.98
C VAL A 53 -0.40 6.66 21.65
N ILE A 54 -0.54 7.99 21.59
CA ILE A 54 -0.89 8.70 20.35
C ILE A 54 0.17 8.50 19.26
N ILE A 55 1.46 8.60 19.62
CA ILE A 55 2.57 8.37 18.68
C ILE A 55 2.53 6.94 18.16
N PHE A 56 2.33 5.96 19.04
CA PHE A 56 2.21 4.56 18.65
C PHE A 56 1.04 4.33 17.67
N PHE A 57 -0.13 4.89 17.95
CA PHE A 57 -1.28 4.80 17.04
C PHE A 57 -1.04 5.51 15.72
N SER A 58 -0.37 6.65 15.71
CA SER A 58 -0.02 7.34 14.46
C SER A 58 0.97 6.53 13.60
N LEU A 59 1.92 5.83 14.24
CA LEU A 59 2.81 4.89 13.54
C LEU A 59 2.03 3.70 12.97
N PHE A 60 1.10 3.14 13.74
CA PHE A 60 0.24 2.06 13.28
C PHE A 60 -0.60 2.50 12.07
N LEU A 61 -1.18 3.70 12.12
CA LEU A 61 -1.94 4.29 11.02
C LEU A 61 -1.08 4.48 9.77
N PHE A 62 0.15 4.98 9.93
CA PHE A 62 1.12 5.05 8.83
C PHE A 62 1.37 3.68 8.21
N ASN A 63 1.67 2.66 9.03
CA ASN A 63 1.87 1.29 8.54
C ASN A 63 0.65 0.77 7.76
N ALA A 64 -0.57 0.96 8.28
CA ALA A 64 -1.79 0.55 7.59
C ALA A 64 -2.01 1.29 6.26
N SER A 65 -1.52 2.54 6.14
CA SER A 65 -1.68 3.37 4.94
C SER A 65 -0.70 3.05 3.81
N VAL A 66 0.47 2.46 4.13
CA VAL A 66 1.53 2.16 3.14
C VAL A 66 1.50 0.72 2.60
N HIS A 67 0.41 -0.01 2.88
CA HIS A 67 0.12 -1.33 2.34
C HIS A 67 -1.29 -1.35 1.75
N GLN A 68 -1.63 -2.31 0.88
CA GLN A 68 -3.01 -2.51 0.41
C GLN A 68 -3.91 -3.05 1.53
N THR A 69 -4.60 -2.14 2.22
CA THR A 69 -5.54 -2.47 3.29
C THR A 69 -6.90 -1.85 3.00
N ARG A 70 -7.93 -2.23 3.77
CA ARG A 70 -9.24 -1.56 3.69
C ARG A 70 -9.14 -0.06 4.00
N LEU A 71 -8.19 0.37 4.82
CA LEU A 71 -7.97 1.78 5.12
C LEU A 71 -7.45 2.51 3.88
N SER A 72 -6.35 2.01 3.30
CA SER A 72 -5.63 2.70 2.22
C SER A 72 -6.31 2.63 0.86
N THR A 73 -7.18 1.64 0.68
CA THR A 73 -7.97 1.43 -0.54
C THR A 73 -9.44 1.82 -0.38
N PHE A 74 -9.81 2.46 0.73
CA PHE A 74 -11.18 2.87 1.04
C PHE A 74 -12.21 1.73 0.93
N GLY A 75 -11.86 0.57 1.50
CA GLY A 75 -12.70 -0.62 1.60
C GLY A 75 -12.65 -1.57 0.40
N GLN A 76 -11.91 -1.22 -0.65
CA GLN A 76 -11.93 -1.95 -1.92
C GLN A 76 -10.95 -3.14 -1.98
N SER A 77 -10.01 -3.25 -1.05
CA SER A 77 -9.07 -4.37 -0.97
C SER A 77 -8.99 -4.93 0.43
N ASP A 78 -8.87 -6.25 0.53
CA ASP A 78 -8.69 -6.93 1.80
C ASP A 78 -7.20 -7.18 2.09
N ILE A 79 -6.81 -7.03 3.34
CA ILE A 79 -5.41 -7.23 3.78
C ILE A 79 -4.94 -8.66 3.51
N VAL A 80 -5.86 -9.63 3.53
CA VAL A 80 -5.55 -11.04 3.26
C VAL A 80 -5.13 -11.23 1.79
N GLN A 81 -5.68 -10.44 0.87
CA GLN A 81 -5.36 -10.55 -0.56
C GLN A 81 -3.94 -10.05 -0.86
N PHE A 82 -3.47 -9.03 -0.14
CA PHE A 82 -2.21 -8.35 -0.44
C PHE A 82 -1.10 -8.50 0.61
N LEU A 83 -1.23 -9.42 1.56
CA LEU A 83 -0.12 -9.74 2.47
C LEU A 83 1.09 -10.26 1.67
N GLY A 84 2.22 -9.56 1.75
CA GLY A 84 3.41 -9.82 0.93
C GLY A 84 3.30 -9.25 -0.48
N GLU A 85 2.74 -8.05 -0.61
CA GLU A 85 2.63 -7.34 -1.90
C GLU A 85 3.98 -6.99 -2.53
N HIS A 86 3.97 -6.97 -3.85
CA HIS A 86 5.08 -6.57 -4.70
C HIS A 86 4.61 -5.43 -5.61
N GLU A 87 5.55 -4.59 -6.04
CA GLU A 87 5.26 -3.49 -6.96
C GLU A 87 6.14 -3.55 -8.21
N ALA A 88 5.57 -3.11 -9.34
CA ALA A 88 6.27 -3.00 -10.61
C ALA A 88 5.74 -1.82 -11.41
N GLY A 89 6.64 -1.03 -12.00
CA GLY A 89 6.28 -0.04 -13.02
C GLY A 89 5.95 -0.75 -14.33
N ILE A 90 4.81 -0.40 -14.95
CA ILE A 90 4.36 -0.96 -16.23
C ILE A 90 3.94 0.16 -17.18
N HIS A 91 4.01 -0.12 -18.48
CA HIS A 91 3.54 0.80 -19.52
C HIS A 91 2.46 0.12 -20.35
N MET A 92 1.30 0.78 -20.48
CA MET A 92 0.13 0.28 -21.18
C MET A 92 -0.57 1.43 -21.90
N ASN A 93 -0.96 1.21 -23.16
CA ASN A 93 -1.68 2.20 -23.97
C ASN A 93 -1.03 3.59 -23.99
N GLY A 94 0.31 3.64 -24.07
CA GLY A 94 1.08 4.89 -24.07
C GLY A 94 1.16 5.61 -22.73
N LYS A 95 0.65 5.03 -21.63
CA LYS A 95 0.69 5.59 -20.28
C LYS A 95 1.48 4.70 -19.32
N GLY A 96 2.15 5.34 -18.35
CA GLY A 96 2.86 4.66 -17.28
C GLY A 96 1.98 4.43 -16.06
N TYR A 97 2.05 3.25 -15.48
CA TYR A 97 1.30 2.85 -14.29
C TYR A 97 2.21 2.12 -13.29
N HIS A 98 1.78 2.10 -12.03
CA HIS A 98 2.36 1.26 -10.99
C HIS A 98 1.39 0.14 -10.67
N LEU A 99 1.86 -1.09 -10.84
CA LEU A 99 1.11 -2.30 -10.55
C LEU A 99 1.54 -2.82 -9.19
N ILE A 100 0.61 -2.90 -8.25
CA ILE A 100 0.80 -3.60 -6.98
C ILE A 100 0.09 -4.94 -7.07
N TRP A 101 0.77 -6.01 -6.71
CA TRP A 101 0.25 -7.36 -6.88
C TRP A 101 0.67 -8.32 -5.77
N THR A 102 -0.12 -9.37 -5.61
CA THR A 102 0.20 -10.51 -4.74
C THR A 102 -0.19 -11.80 -5.43
N LYS A 103 0.56 -12.87 -5.15
CA LYS A 103 0.31 -14.22 -5.65
C LYS A 103 -0.16 -15.11 -4.50
N ARG A 104 -1.22 -15.87 -4.73
CA ARG A 104 -1.68 -16.95 -3.84
C ARG A 104 -1.76 -18.24 -4.64
N SER A 105 -0.95 -19.22 -4.26
CA SER A 105 -0.94 -20.54 -4.89
C SER A 105 -1.35 -21.58 -3.87
N PHE A 106 -2.50 -22.21 -4.09
CA PHE A 106 -2.92 -23.39 -3.31
C PHE A 106 -3.17 -24.56 -4.26
N LEU A 107 -4.36 -24.65 -4.87
CA LEU A 107 -4.67 -25.60 -5.95
C LEU A 107 -4.60 -24.96 -7.34
N SER A 108 -4.69 -23.63 -7.39
CA SER A 108 -4.52 -22.81 -8.58
C SER A 108 -3.84 -21.53 -8.16
N THR A 109 -3.17 -20.88 -9.10
CA THR A 109 -2.45 -19.63 -8.82
C THR A 109 -3.40 -18.48 -9.07
N VAL A 110 -3.78 -17.76 -8.03
CA VAL A 110 -4.56 -16.52 -8.13
C VAL A 110 -3.61 -15.35 -7.96
N TYR A 111 -3.61 -14.46 -8.94
CA TYR A 111 -2.96 -13.17 -8.83
C TYR A 111 -4.00 -12.10 -8.51
N PHE A 112 -3.69 -11.24 -7.55
CA PHE A 112 -4.48 -10.04 -7.23
C PHE A 112 -3.69 -8.80 -7.63
N TYR A 113 -4.38 -7.80 -8.18
CA TYR A 113 -3.76 -6.59 -8.70
C TYR A 113 -4.55 -5.34 -8.34
N ASN A 114 -3.81 -4.29 -8.02
CA ASN A 114 -4.28 -2.91 -8.05
C ASN A 114 -3.36 -2.07 -8.93
N LEU A 115 -3.97 -1.19 -9.71
CA LEU A 115 -3.28 -0.32 -10.64
C LEU A 115 -3.31 1.11 -10.09
N TYR A 116 -2.18 1.77 -10.16
CA TYR A 116 -2.00 3.15 -9.73
C TYR A 116 -1.46 4.00 -10.88
N GLU A 117 -2.05 5.17 -11.07
CA GLU A 117 -1.60 6.18 -12.02
C GLU A 117 -1.04 7.37 -11.23
N ARG A 118 0.08 7.91 -11.68
CA ARG A 118 0.62 9.15 -11.11
C ARG A 118 -0.15 10.34 -11.68
N ARG A 119 -0.81 11.10 -10.81
CA ARG A 119 -1.50 12.35 -11.17
C ARG A 119 -0.84 13.49 -10.39
N GLY A 120 0.03 14.22 -11.08
CA GLY A 120 0.89 15.22 -10.45
C GLY A 120 1.86 14.58 -9.45
N LEU A 121 1.79 15.02 -8.20
CA LEU A 121 2.71 14.54 -7.15
C LEU A 121 2.32 13.18 -6.56
N PHE A 122 1.07 12.75 -6.73
CA PHE A 122 0.52 11.60 -6.00
C PHE A 122 0.14 10.44 -6.91
N PHE A 123 0.19 9.24 -6.35
CA PHE A 123 -0.43 8.06 -6.97
C PHE A 123 -1.90 7.95 -6.58
N TYR A 124 -2.71 7.59 -7.57
CA TYR A 124 -4.14 7.31 -7.39
C TYR A 124 -4.46 5.95 -7.96
N ARG A 125 -5.23 5.17 -7.19
CA ARG A 125 -5.74 3.90 -7.67
C ARG A 125 -6.71 4.14 -8.82
N VAL A 126 -6.58 3.37 -9.90
CA VAL A 126 -7.34 3.54 -11.13
C VAL A 126 -8.49 2.54 -11.24
N ASN A 127 -8.32 1.34 -10.69
CA ASN A 127 -9.35 0.30 -10.70
C ASN A 127 -10.26 0.41 -9.48
N SER A 128 -11.58 0.38 -9.70
CA SER A 128 -12.60 0.44 -8.64
C SER A 128 -12.57 -0.80 -7.74
N LYS A 129 -12.43 -1.99 -8.33
CA LYS A 129 -12.36 -3.30 -7.65
C LYS A 129 -11.03 -3.99 -7.89
N VAL A 130 -10.61 -4.86 -6.96
CA VAL A 130 -9.38 -5.65 -7.13
C VAL A 130 -9.50 -6.50 -8.40
N ILE A 131 -8.50 -6.41 -9.26
CA ILE A 131 -8.41 -7.24 -10.45
C ILE A 131 -7.80 -8.57 -10.01
N TYR A 132 -8.36 -9.69 -10.45
CA TYR A 132 -7.78 -10.99 -10.17
C TYR A 132 -7.82 -11.91 -11.39
N TYR A 133 -6.78 -12.71 -11.54
CA TYR A 133 -6.67 -13.74 -12.57
C TYR A 133 -6.28 -15.06 -11.93
N THR A 134 -7.02 -16.12 -12.27
CA THR A 134 -6.79 -17.48 -11.79
C THR A 134 -6.14 -18.30 -12.90
N ILE A 135 -4.92 -18.75 -12.66
CA ILE A 135 -4.19 -19.66 -13.55
C ILE A 135 -4.37 -21.08 -13.02
N HIS A 136 -5.00 -21.92 -13.85
CA HIS A 136 -5.10 -23.36 -13.59
C HIS A 136 -3.89 -24.07 -14.23
N PRO A 137 -2.98 -24.68 -13.43
CA PRO A 137 -1.74 -25.26 -13.95
C PRO A 137 -1.95 -26.35 -15.01
N SER A 138 -3.11 -27.02 -14.98
CA SER A 138 -3.49 -28.06 -15.94
C SER A 138 -3.98 -27.52 -17.29
N ARG A 139 -4.23 -26.21 -17.40
CA ARG A 139 -4.83 -25.59 -18.59
C ARG A 139 -4.04 -24.41 -19.13
N GLU A 140 -3.20 -23.78 -18.30
CA GLU A 140 -2.56 -22.51 -18.62
C GLU A 140 -1.13 -22.46 -18.09
N VAL A 141 -0.26 -21.74 -18.80
CA VAL A 141 1.13 -21.50 -18.41
C VAL A 141 1.20 -20.26 -17.52
N ASP A 142 1.83 -20.37 -16.35
CA ASP A 142 2.09 -19.22 -15.48
C ASP A 142 3.21 -18.34 -16.09
N HIS A 143 2.82 -17.22 -16.69
CA HIS A 143 3.75 -16.27 -17.29
C HIS A 143 4.40 -15.32 -16.27
N GLY A 144 4.03 -15.42 -14.99
CA GLY A 144 4.41 -14.48 -13.94
C GLY A 144 3.49 -13.25 -13.88
N ALA A 145 3.43 -12.61 -12.71
CA ALA A 145 2.42 -11.62 -12.36
C ALA A 145 2.21 -10.51 -13.41
N VAL A 146 3.29 -9.86 -13.85
CA VAL A 146 3.21 -8.73 -14.80
C VAL A 146 2.77 -9.18 -16.19
N LYS A 147 3.34 -10.29 -16.70
CA LYS A 147 2.99 -10.78 -18.05
C LYS A 147 1.56 -11.29 -18.10
N THR A 148 1.11 -11.98 -17.05
CA THR A 148 -0.29 -12.40 -16.88
C THR A 148 -1.22 -11.18 -16.94
N PHE A 149 -0.93 -10.15 -16.14
CA PHE A 149 -1.73 -8.92 -16.13
C PHE A 149 -1.86 -8.28 -17.53
N LEU A 150 -0.74 -8.11 -18.23
CA LEU A 150 -0.70 -7.50 -19.56
C LEU A 150 -1.44 -8.35 -20.61
N TYR A 151 -1.28 -9.68 -20.57
CA TYR A 151 -1.93 -10.60 -21.50
C TYR A 151 -3.45 -10.53 -21.39
N TYR A 152 -3.99 -10.68 -20.16
CA TYR A 152 -5.43 -10.64 -19.97
C TYR A 152 -6.02 -9.25 -20.20
N THR A 153 -5.32 -8.18 -19.82
CA THR A 153 -5.81 -6.82 -20.09
C THR A 153 -5.90 -6.54 -21.60
N LYS A 154 -4.93 -7.01 -22.39
CA LYS A 154 -4.97 -6.88 -23.86
C LYS A 154 -6.08 -7.73 -24.48
N LYS A 155 -6.30 -8.94 -23.94
CA LYS A 155 -7.29 -9.90 -24.46
C LYS A 155 -8.73 -9.51 -24.12
N GLU A 156 -8.97 -9.00 -22.92
CA GLU A 156 -10.31 -8.71 -22.42
C GLU A 156 -10.78 -7.29 -22.72
N GLY A 157 -9.90 -6.38 -23.16
CA GLY A 157 -10.24 -4.98 -23.45
C GLY A 157 -10.72 -4.18 -22.21
N LYS A 158 -10.73 -4.79 -21.03
CA LYS A 158 -11.17 -4.18 -19.79
C LYS A 158 -10.07 -3.32 -19.21
N ILE A 159 -10.15 -2.02 -19.45
CA ILE A 159 -9.49 -1.04 -18.61
C ILE A 159 -10.60 -0.19 -18.00
N VAL A 160 -10.98 -0.55 -16.77
CA VAL A 160 -11.76 0.27 -15.82
C VAL A 160 -13.27 0.37 -16.11
N ASP A 161 -14.05 -0.37 -15.33
CA ASP A 161 -15.37 0.09 -14.86
C ASP A 161 -15.22 0.67 -13.45
#